data_AF-I1XGN9-F1
#
_entry.id   AF-I1XGN9-F1
#
_cell.length_a   1.000
_cell.length_b   1.000
_cell.length_c   1.000
_cell.angle_alpha   90.00
_cell.angle_beta   90.00
_cell.angle_gamma   90.00
#
_symmetry.space_group_name_H-M   'P 1'
#
loop_
_entity.id
_entity.type
_entity.pdbx_description
1 polymer ?
#
loop_
_entity_poly.entity_id
_entity_poly.type
_entity_poly.pdbx_seq_one_letter_code
_entity_poly.pdbx_strand_id
1 'polypeptide(L)'
;MLFFILLGRHASQVDDERKKKQQITGTLHMNRDFLKDVQTRAEINKLSLAEQIERWARIGRIAEDNPELNFEFIKDALASTTELEQGKVTKYERKTHKNRKT
;
A
#
# COMPACT_ATOMS: atom_id res chain seq x y z
N MET A 1 -13.63 27.75 -16.17
CA MET A 1 -12.51 27.04 -15.50
C MET A 1 -12.73 26.75 -14.01
N LEU A 2 -13.55 27.51 -13.28
CA LEU A 2 -13.84 27.24 -11.85
C LEU A 2 -14.63 25.94 -11.58
N PHE A 3 -15.41 25.45 -12.55
CA PHE A 3 -16.27 24.26 -12.39
C PHE A 3 -15.48 22.94 -12.31
N PHE A 4 -14.34 22.84 -13.00
CA PHE A 4 -13.48 21.63 -12.95
C PHE A 4 -12.68 21.53 -11.64
N ILE A 5 -12.28 22.66 -11.06
CA ILE A 5 -11.58 22.70 -9.76
C ILE A 5 -12.54 22.28 -8.63
N LEU A 6 -13.82 22.67 -8.73
CA LEU A 6 -14.85 22.30 -7.76
C LEU A 6 -15.17 20.79 -7.78
N LEU A 7 -15.21 20.18 -8.97
CA LEU A 7 -15.49 18.75 -9.13
C LEU A 7 -14.33 17.87 -8.62
N GLY A 8 -13.07 18.27 -8.88
CA GLY A 8 -11.89 17.56 -8.39
C GLY A 8 -11.78 17.56 -6.86
N ARG A 9 -12.18 18.67 -6.21
CA ARG A 9 -12.16 18.79 -4.75
C ARG A 9 -13.24 17.93 -4.07
N HIS A 10 -14.37 17.68 -4.74
CA HIS A 10 -15.40 16.77 -4.24
C HIS A 10 -14.98 15.29 -4.31
N ALA A 11 -14.27 14.88 -5.36
CA ALA A 11 -13.83 13.49 -5.52
C ALA A 11 -12.84 13.06 -4.41
N SER A 12 -11.83 13.88 -4.12
CA SER A 12 -10.87 13.57 -3.05
C SER A 12 -11.50 13.55 -1.65
N GLN A 13 -12.52 14.39 -1.42
CA GLN A 13 -13.24 14.41 -0.14
C GLN A 13 -14.08 13.14 0.09
N VAL A 14 -14.63 12.56 -0.98
CA VAL A 14 -15.44 11.33 -0.91
C VAL A 14 -14.57 10.10 -0.58
N ASP A 15 -13.34 10.04 -1.09
CA ASP A 15 -12.41 8.94 -0.82
C ASP A 15 -11.90 8.95 0.63
N ASP A 16 -11.59 10.13 1.19
CA ASP A 16 -11.21 10.29 2.60
C ASP A 16 -12.35 9.91 3.55
N GLU A 17 -13.59 10.31 3.23
CA GLU A 17 -14.79 9.94 3.99
C GLU A 17 -15.08 8.43 3.94
N ARG A 18 -14.81 7.78 2.80
CA ARG A 18 -14.97 6.32 2.62
C ARG A 18 -13.95 5.54 3.44
N LYS A 19 -12.70 6.00 3.52
CA LYS A 19 -11.67 5.39 4.39
C LYS A 19 -12.03 5.53 5.87
N LYS A 20 -12.60 6.68 6.28
CA LYS A 20 -12.98 6.94 7.67
C LYS A 20 -14.17 6.12 8.17
N LYS A 21 -15.11 5.76 7.29
CA LYS A 21 -16.32 4.99 7.64
C LYS A 21 -16.11 3.47 7.80
N GLN A 22 -14.94 2.93 7.47
CA GLN A 22 -14.67 1.47 7.49
C GLN A 22 -13.74 1.01 8.61
N GLN A 23 -13.34 1.89 9.54
CA GLN A 23 -12.44 1.51 10.63
C GLN A 23 -13.19 0.65 11.67
N ILE A 24 -12.89 -0.65 11.69
CA ILE A 24 -13.36 -1.60 12.71
C ILE A 24 -12.35 -1.56 13.86
N THR A 25 -12.79 -1.11 15.03
CA THR A 25 -11.95 -1.07 16.23
C THR A 25 -12.22 -2.30 17.09
N GLY A 26 -11.18 -3.05 17.43
CA GLY A 26 -11.26 -4.20 18.32
C GLY A 26 -10.06 -4.28 19.27
N THR A 27 -10.23 -4.95 20.40
CA THR A 27 -9.15 -5.21 21.36
C THR A 27 -8.62 -6.62 21.16
N LEU A 28 -7.30 -6.75 21.01
CA LEU A 28 -6.59 -8.02 20.84
C LEU A 28 -5.59 -8.17 21.99
N HIS A 29 -5.59 -9.33 22.65
CA HIS A 29 -4.60 -9.66 23.66
C HIS A 29 -3.42 -10.39 23.00
N MET A 30 -2.21 -9.85 23.17
CA MET A 30 -0.97 -10.41 22.62
C MET A 30 0.13 -10.42 23.66
N ASN A 31 1.12 -11.31 23.48
CA ASN A 31 2.28 -11.36 24.37
C ASN A 31 3.12 -10.08 24.24
N ARG A 32 3.59 -9.56 25.38
CA ARG A 32 4.46 -8.38 25.47
C ARG A 32 5.73 -8.51 24.64
N ASP A 33 6.37 -9.67 24.62
CA ASP A 33 7.63 -9.83 23.90
C ASP A 33 7.42 -9.71 22.38
N PHE A 34 6.34 -10.30 21.87
CA PHE A 34 5.93 -10.10 20.48
C PHE A 34 5.63 -8.63 20.17
N LEU A 35 4.92 -7.92 21.06
CA LEU A 35 4.63 -6.50 20.86
C LEU A 35 5.90 -5.64 20.83
N LYS A 36 6.93 -5.97 21.61
CA LYS A 36 8.24 -5.29 21.55
C LYS A 36 8.91 -5.49 20.19
N ASP A 37 8.91 -6.72 19.67
CA ASP A 37 9.52 -7.03 18.37
C ASP A 37 8.81 -6.30 17.23
N VAL A 38 7.47 -6.28 17.26
CA VAL A 38 6.64 -5.52 16.30
C VAL A 38 6.98 -4.04 16.41
N GLN A 39 7.06 -3.48 17.63
CA GLN A 39 7.34 -2.07 17.85
C GLN A 39 8.69 -1.66 17.24
N THR A 40 9.75 -2.44 17.49
CA THR A 40 11.07 -2.18 16.89
C THR A 40 11.02 -2.20 15.36
N ARG A 41 10.27 -3.15 14.77
CA ARG A 41 10.11 -3.24 13.31
C ARG A 41 9.28 -2.09 12.75
N ALA A 42 8.24 -1.68 13.46
CA ALA A 42 7.38 -0.57 13.09
C ALA A 42 8.17 0.75 13.06
N GLU A 43 9.04 0.99 14.05
CA GLU A 43 9.92 2.16 14.10
C GLU A 43 10.88 2.23 12.91
N ILE A 44 11.51 1.10 12.55
CA ILE A 44 12.38 1.00 11.36
C ILE A 44 11.61 1.35 10.08
N ASN A 45 10.37 0.86 9.97
CA ASN A 45 9.53 1.06 8.80
C ASN A 45 8.74 2.38 8.83
N LYS A 46 8.87 3.18 9.90
CA LYS A 46 8.09 4.41 10.15
C LYS A 46 6.57 4.18 10.09
N LEU A 47 6.13 3.02 10.58
CA LEU A 47 4.73 2.63 10.71
C LEU A 47 4.31 2.65 12.18
N SER A 48 3.01 2.73 12.44
CA SER A 48 2.46 2.42 13.76
C SER A 48 2.52 0.91 14.04
N LEU A 49 2.39 0.53 15.31
CA LEU A 49 2.35 -0.86 15.75
C LEU A 49 1.25 -1.65 15.02
N ALA A 50 0.05 -1.08 14.91
CA ALA A 50 -1.09 -1.70 14.25
C ALA A 50 -0.83 -1.88 12.75
N GLU A 51 -0.37 -0.84 12.06
CA GLU A 51 -0.04 -0.90 10.62
C GLU A 51 1.05 -1.95 10.34
N GLN A 52 2.02 -2.10 11.23
CA GLN A 52 3.05 -3.12 11.10
C GLN A 52 2.48 -4.54 11.18
N ILE A 53 1.55 -4.80 12.10
CA ILE A 53 0.84 -6.08 12.24
C ILE A 53 -0.03 -6.34 11.01
N GLU A 54 -0.81 -5.35 10.56
CA GLU A 54 -1.63 -5.44 9.36
C GLU A 54 -0.79 -5.74 8.12
N ARG A 55 0.38 -5.12 8.00
CA ARG A 55 1.32 -5.38 6.90
C ARG A 55 1.81 -6.82 6.91
N TRP A 56 2.16 -7.38 8.07
CA TRP A 56 2.53 -8.80 8.17
C TRP A 56 1.38 -9.73 7.85
N ALA A 57 0.17 -9.46 8.36
CA ALA A 57 -1.01 -10.25 8.05
C ALA A 57 -1.33 -10.24 6.55
N ARG A 58 -1.21 -9.08 5.89
CA ARG A 58 -1.41 -8.95 4.44
C ARG A 58 -0.39 -9.77 3.65
N ILE A 59 0.88 -9.71 4.02
CA ILE A 59 1.94 -10.49 3.36
C ILE A 59 1.71 -11.99 3.58
N GLY A 60 1.39 -12.40 4.81
CA GLY A 60 1.11 -13.80 5.15
C GLY A 60 -0.01 -14.38 4.31
N ARG A 61 -1.14 -13.68 4.20
CA ARG A 61 -2.26 -14.11 3.35
C ARG A 61 -1.86 -14.27 1.88
N ILE A 62 -1.13 -13.29 1.32
CA ILE A 62 -0.68 -13.38 -0.09
C ILE A 62 0.26 -14.57 -0.29
N ALA A 63 1.14 -14.84 0.67
CA ALA A 63 2.07 -15.97 0.61
C ALA A 63 1.35 -17.32 0.75
N GLU A 64 0.29 -17.40 1.56
CA GLU A 64 -0.56 -18.60 1.67
C GLU A 64 -1.33 -18.86 0.37
N ASP A 65 -1.91 -17.80 -0.23
CA ASP A 65 -2.67 -17.88 -1.46
C ASP A 65 -1.79 -18.18 -2.70
N ASN A 66 -0.50 -17.79 -2.65
CA ASN A 66 0.45 -17.87 -3.77
C ASN A 66 1.81 -18.42 -3.28
N PRO A 67 1.89 -19.72 -2.93
CA PRO A 67 3.10 -20.31 -2.33
C PRO A 67 4.31 -20.34 -3.26
N GLU A 68 4.11 -20.17 -4.57
CA GLU A 68 5.16 -20.07 -5.57
C GLU A 68 5.84 -18.70 -5.61
N LEU A 69 5.19 -17.66 -5.06
CA LEU A 69 5.75 -16.33 -5.03
C LEU A 69 6.73 -16.19 -3.88
N ASN A 70 7.92 -15.68 -4.20
CA ASN A 70 8.90 -15.41 -3.17
C ASN A 70 8.48 -14.20 -2.31
N PHE A 71 8.89 -14.21 -1.04
CA PHE A 71 8.54 -13.18 -0.07
C PHE A 71 8.99 -11.77 -0.51
N GLU A 72 10.18 -11.66 -1.11
CA GLU A 72 10.75 -10.38 -1.52
C GLU A 72 9.92 -9.72 -2.63
N PHE A 73 9.46 -10.51 -3.59
CA PHE A 73 8.56 -10.11 -4.66
C PHE A 73 7.22 -9.60 -4.11
N ILE A 74 6.62 -10.33 -3.16
CA ILE A 74 5.37 -9.88 -2.51
C ILE A 74 5.59 -8.53 -1.81
N LYS A 75 6.71 -8.38 -1.08
CA LYS A 75 7.06 -7.16 -0.37
C LYS A 75 7.18 -5.97 -1.33
N ASP A 76 7.88 -6.16 -2.44
CA ASP A 76 8.16 -5.12 -3.42
C ASP A 76 6.92 -4.78 -4.23
N ALA A 77 6.13 -5.77 -4.63
CA ALA A 77 4.85 -5.55 -5.32
C ALA A 77 3.87 -4.71 -4.48
N LEU A 78 3.80 -4.95 -3.17
CA LEU A 78 2.99 -4.13 -2.25
C LEU A 78 3.51 -2.69 -2.12
N ALA A 79 4.83 -2.51 -2.09
CA ALA A 79 5.44 -1.18 -2.10
C ALA A 79 5.11 -0.43 -3.40
N SER A 80 5.28 -1.08 -4.56
CA SER A 80 4.94 -0.51 -5.86
C SER A 80 3.44 -0.18 -5.99
N THR A 81 2.56 -1.01 -5.44
CA THR A 81 1.11 -0.72 -5.41
C THR A 81 0.83 0.54 -4.59
N THR A 82 1.52 0.70 -3.46
CA THR A 82 1.39 1.91 -2.63
C THR A 82 1.93 3.14 -3.34
N GLU A 83 3.05 3.03 -4.07
CA GLU A 83 3.61 4.11 -4.88
C GLU A 83 2.67 4.52 -6.02
N LEU A 84 2.02 3.55 -6.68
CA LEU A 84 0.97 3.76 -7.68
C LEU A 84 -0.19 4.57 -7.10
N GLU A 85 -0.71 4.18 -5.93
CA GLU A 85 -1.78 4.90 -5.24
C GLU A 85 -1.37 6.33 -4.84
N GLN A 86 -0.11 6.53 -4.47
CA GLN A 86 0.45 7.85 -4.15
C GLN A 86 0.80 8.69 -5.40
N GLY A 87 0.58 8.17 -6.60
CA GLY A 87 0.94 8.85 -7.86
C GLY A 87 2.44 9.01 -8.07
N LYS A 88 3.29 8.29 -7.33
CA LYS A 88 4.76 8.31 -7.44
C LYS A 88 5.25 7.38 -8.55
N VAL A 89 4.64 7.49 -9.73
CA VAL A 89 4.96 6.64 -10.87
C VAL A 89 5.21 7.47 -12.12
N THR A 90 6.09 6.96 -12.96
CA THR A 90 6.39 7.56 -14.26
C THR A 90 5.88 6.67 -15.37
N LYS A 91 5.41 7.29 -16.45
CA LYS A 91 4.96 6.54 -17.62
C LYS A 91 6.18 5.84 -18.24
N TYR A 92 6.04 4.53 -18.51
CA TYR A 92 7.07 3.79 -19.22
C TYR A 92 7.23 4.33 -20.64
N GLU A 93 8.45 4.75 -20.98
CA GLU A 93 8.84 5.15 -22.33
C GLU A 93 9.71 4.07 -22.97
N ARG A 94 9.20 3.47 -24.06
CA ARG A 94 9.93 2.46 -24.81
C ARG A 94 11.13 3.12 -25.51
N LYS A 95 12.34 2.72 -25.11
CA LYS A 95 13.60 3.23 -25.68
C LYS A 95 13.82 2.85 -27.15
N THR A 96 13.10 1.85 -27.67
CA THR A 96 13.27 1.38 -29.05
C THR A 96 12.35 2.11 -30.02
N HIS A 97 12.90 3.02 -30.82
CA HIS A 97 12.22 3.55 -32.00
C HIS A 97 12.24 2.48 -33.10
N LYS A 98 11.07 1.93 -33.42
CA LYS A 98 10.94 0.96 -34.52
C LYS A 98 11.11 1.76 -35.83
N ASN A 99 12.24 1.60 -36.52
CA ASN A 99 12.40 2.12 -37.88
C ASN A 99 11.44 1.35 -38.79
N ARG A 100 10.26 1.92 -39.02
CA ARG A 100 9.28 1.37 -39.95
C ARG A 100 9.78 1.71 -41.36
N LYS A 101 10.58 0.82 -41.96
CA LYS A 101 10.85 0.87 -43.40
C LYS A 101 9.56 0.43 -44.09
N THR A 102 8.81 1.41 -44.61
CA THR A 102 7.77 1.23 -45.62
C THR A 102 8.38 0.79 -46.93
#